data_AF-A0A7Y5WVW2-F1
#
_entry.id   AF-A0A7Y5WVW2-F1
#
_cell.length_a   1.000
_cell.length_b   1.000
_cell.length_c   1.000
_cell.angle_alpha   90.00
_cell.angle_beta   90.00
_cell.angle_gamma   90.00
#
_symmetry.space_group_name_H-M   'P 1'
#
loop_
_entity.id
_entity.type
_entity.pdbx_description
1 polymer ?
#
loop_
_entity_poly.entity_id
_entity_poly.type
_entity_poly.pdbx_seq_one_letter_code
_entity_poly.pdbx_strand_id
1 'polypeptide(L)' 'MCGETLRLVTRDRQDRVPGSGQIATRQVREWICPECDYWEEAENDAEE' A
#
# COMPACT_ATOMS: atom_id res chain seq x y z
N MET A 1 16.32 -7.00 -1.27
CA MET A 1 15.38 -8.04 -0.80
C MET A 1 16.14 -8.95 0.17
N CYS A 2 15.65 -9.14 1.40
CA CYS A 2 16.34 -9.94 2.44
C CYS A 2 16.03 -11.44 2.38
N GLY A 3 15.09 -11.89 1.52
CA GLY A 3 14.73 -13.30 1.35
C GLY A 3 13.64 -13.81 2.30
N GLU A 4 13.16 -12.97 3.21
CA GLU A 4 12.03 -13.26 4.11
C GLU A 4 10.68 -13.19 3.37
N THR A 5 9.68 -13.91 3.85
CA THR A 5 8.30 -13.86 3.35
C THR A 5 7.62 -12.53 3.67
N LEU A 6 7.06 -11.89 2.64
CA LEU A 6 6.27 -10.67 2.80
C LEU A 6 4.93 -10.97 3.49
N ARG A 7 4.41 -10.00 4.24
CA ARG A 7 3.09 -10.06 4.87
C ARG A 7 2.16 -9.03 4.27
N LEU A 8 0.93 -9.44 3.99
CA LEU A 8 -0.11 -8.54 3.48
C LEU A 8 -0.61 -7.66 4.61
N VAL A 9 -0.54 -6.35 4.42
CA VAL A 9 -1.04 -5.35 5.36
C VAL A 9 -1.99 -4.42 4.63
N THR A 10 -3.10 -4.09 5.27
CA THR A 10 -4.08 -3.12 4.77
C THR A 10 -3.87 -1.80 5.49
N ARG A 11 -3.68 -0.70 4.75
CA ARG A 11 -3.43 0.63 5.32
C ARG A 11 -4.24 1.71 4.61
N ASP A 12 -4.57 2.77 5.33
CA ASP A 12 -5.20 3.95 4.77
C ASP A 12 -4.14 4.90 4.21
N ARG A 13 -4.16 5.11 2.90
CA ARG A 13 -3.30 6.05 2.20
C ARG A 13 -4.06 7.34 1.93
N GLN A 14 -3.53 8.44 2.45
CA GLN A 14 -4.04 9.78 2.17
C GLN A 14 -3.32 10.34 0.95
N ASP A 15 -4.06 10.52 -0.13
CA ASP A 15 -3.57 11.13 -1.35
C ASP A 15 -4.16 12.54 -1.49
N ARG A 16 -3.27 13.51 -1.77
CA ARG A 16 -3.70 14.90 -1.93
C ARG A 16 -4.15 15.10 -3.37
N VAL A 17 -5.42 15.39 -3.55
CA VAL A 17 -5.98 15.57 -4.90
C VAL A 17 -5.44 16.87 -5.49
N PRO A 18 -4.63 16.82 -6.58
CA PRO A 18 -4.03 18.01 -7.18
C PRO A 18 -5.10 19.01 -7.60
N GLY A 19 -4.88 20.30 -7.32
CA GLY A 19 -5.83 21.37 -7.67
C GLY A 19 -7.05 21.48 -6.74
N SER A 20 -7.21 20.61 -5.75
CA SER A 20 -8.20 20.76 -4.68
C SER A 20 -7.51 20.74 -3.31
N GLY A 21 -8.12 21.38 -2.32
CA GLY A 21 -7.66 21.30 -0.93
C GLY A 21 -8.05 19.98 -0.25
N GLN A 22 -8.63 19.03 -0.99
CA GLN A 22 -9.14 17.79 -0.44
C GLN A 22 -8.03 16.74 -0.28
N ILE A 23 -8.14 15.99 0.81
CA ILE A 23 -7.38 14.77 1.06
C ILE A 23 -8.32 13.61 0.79
N ALA A 24 -7.97 12.77 -0.18
CA ALA A 24 -8.68 11.52 -0.44
C ALA A 24 -8.00 10.41 0.36
N THR A 25 -8.76 9.70 1.20
CA THR A 25 -8.26 8.51 1.90
C THR A 25 -8.69 7.28 1.10
N ARG A 26 -7.74 6.46 0.68
CA ARG A 26 -8.00 5.16 0.03
C ARG A 26 -7.34 4.05 0.83
N GLN A 27 -8.08 2.97 1.05
CA GLN A 27 -7.50 1.75 1.59
C GLN A 27 -6.66 1.06 0.51
N VAL A 28 -5.40 0.78 0.83
CA VAL A 28 -4.46 0.05 -0.03
C VAL A 28 -4.00 -1.21 0.68
N ARG A 29 -3.65 -2.23 -0.10
CA ARG A 29 -3.05 -3.47 0.37
C ARG A 29 -1.60 -3.48 -0.07
N GLU A 30 -0.69 -3.75 0.84
CA GLU A 30 0.75 -3.70 0.61
C GLU A 30 1.40 -4.96 1.18
N TRP A 31 2.35 -5.53 0.45
CA TRP A 31 3.21 -6.60 0.93
C TRP A 31 4.40 -5.97 1.63
N ILE A 32 4.56 -6.22 2.93
CA ILE A 32 5.63 -5.64 3.75
C ILE A 32 6.50 -6.75 4.32
N CYS A 33 7.81 -6.60 4.20
CA CYS A 33 8.79 -7.42 4.88
C CYS A 33 9.00 -6.91 6.31
N PRO A 34 8.73 -7.71 7.36
CA PRO A 34 8.90 -7.27 8.74
C PRO A 34 10.37 -7.07 9.15
N GLU A 35 11.32 -7.66 8.41
CA GLU A 35 12.74 -7.66 8.80
C GLU A 35 13.54 -6.51 8.18
N CYS A 36 13.24 -6.13 6.94
CA CYS A 36 14.02 -5.10 6.23
C CYS A 36 13.20 -3.91 5.74
N ASP A 37 11.93 -3.80 6.17
CA ASP A 37 10.99 -2.72 5.82
C ASP A 37 10.78 -2.54 4.31
N TYR A 38 11.15 -3.56 3.51
CA TYR A 38 10.86 -3.58 2.09
C TYR A 38 9.35 -3.71 1.90
N TRP A 39 8.80 -2.92 0.98
CA TRP A 39 7.37 -2.91 0.68
C TRP A 39 7.13 -2.92 -0.84
N GLU A 40 6.02 -3.52 -1.24
CA GLU A 40 5.48 -3.44 -2.60
C GLU A 40 3.94 -3.37 -2.55
N GLU A 41 3.33 -2.71 -3.53
CA GLU A 41 1.86 -2.67 -3.64
C GLU A 41 1.36 -4.09 -3.93
N ALA A 42 0.42 -4.59 -3.12
CA ALA A 42 -0.22 -5.85 -3.44
C ALA A 42 -1.10 -5.60 -4.66
N GLU A 43 -0.92 -6.40 -5.71
CA GLU A 43 -1.79 -6.34 -6.89
C GLU A 43 -3.24 -6.44 -6.40
N ASN A 44 -3.97 -5.34 -6.60
CA ASN A 44 -5.37 -5.31 -6.28
C ASN A 44 -6.06 -6.04 -7.43
N ASP A 45 -6.43 -7.29 -7.19
CA ASP A 45 -7.38 -8.06 -8.00
C ASP A 45 -8.76 -7.37 -7.87
N ALA A 46 -8.84 -6.15 -8.41
CA ALA A 46 -10.06 -5.49 -8.78
C ALA A 46 -10.21 -5.71 -10.28
N GLU A 47 -10.21 -6.98 -10.68
CA GLU A 47 -10.85 -7.38 -11.91
C GLU A 47 -12.37 -7.41 -11.65
N GLU A 48 -13.10 -6.91 -12.64
CA GLU A 48 -14.42 -6.28 -12.59
C GLU A 48 -15.61 -7.19 -12.21
#